data_AF-D3SGU4-F1
#
_entry.id   AF-D3SGU4-F1
#
_cell.length_a   1.000
_cell.length_b   1.000
_cell.length_c   1.000
_cell.angle_alpha   90.00
_cell.angle_beta   90.00
_cell.angle_gamma   90.00
#
_symmetry.space_group_name_H-M   'P 1'
#
loop_
_entity.id
_entity.type
_entity.pdbx_description
1 polymer ?
#
loop_
_entity_poly.entity_id
_entity_poly.type
_entity_poly.pdbx_seq_one_letter_code
_entity_poly.pdbx_strand_id
1 'polypeptide(L)'
;MNPPILLIVGNLPGVGKKDAREFVRGLAERQCSSLEATRFRIERDKEADAYLYEIQEGGGDARLTAIREALGTNERIGVALADGWAEVLNEDGEIYTIVHREDPDDSVVMIEAQKPGGMEPYQGDGRALRKTGNAVLAIGSIGFVGALAAYTLTATAPMPKVSADQSVPLPIEALTQEQEQLGHSEYIKKFEFDGARYEATIGTVSDES
;
A
#
# COMPACT_ATOMS: atom_id res chain seq x y z
N MET A 1 23.66 18.28 -22.34
CA MET A 1 23.22 17.58 -21.11
C MET A 1 22.73 18.64 -20.16
N ASN A 2 21.60 18.43 -19.47
CA ASN A 2 21.16 19.40 -18.47
C ASN A 2 21.96 19.18 -17.18
N PRO A 3 22.63 20.21 -16.64
CA PRO A 3 23.28 20.11 -15.34
C PRO A 3 22.22 19.82 -14.26
N PRO A 4 22.58 19.06 -13.21
CA PRO A 4 21.67 18.80 -12.11
C PRO A 4 21.39 20.09 -11.34
N ILE A 5 20.24 20.16 -10.68
CA ILE A 5 19.88 21.25 -9.78
C ILE A 5 20.66 21.08 -8.46
N LEU A 6 20.79 19.84 -8.00
CA LEU A 6 21.50 19.46 -6.80
C LEU A 6 22.40 18.27 -7.11
N LEU A 7 23.62 18.29 -6.58
CA LEU A 7 24.55 17.18 -6.55
C LEU A 7 24.95 16.91 -5.11
N ILE A 8 24.92 15.65 -4.69
CA ILE A 8 25.49 15.20 -3.43
C ILE A 8 26.38 14.00 -3.74
N VAL A 9 27.63 14.08 -3.34
CA VAL A 9 28.60 12.99 -3.45
C VAL A 9 29.18 12.70 -2.08
N GLY A 10 29.42 11.43 -1.80
CA GLY A 10 30.16 11.04 -0.62
C GLY A 10 30.63 9.60 -0.67
N ASN A 11 31.25 9.17 0.43
CA ASN A 11 31.70 7.80 0.65
C ASN A 11 31.13 7.22 1.94
N LEU A 12 31.01 5.90 2.00
CA LEU A 12 30.50 5.15 3.14
C LEU A 12 31.45 3.97 3.44
N PRO A 13 32.41 4.13 4.37
CA PRO A 13 33.31 3.05 4.75
C PRO A 13 32.60 2.00 5.63
N GLY A 14 33.03 0.74 5.53
CA GLY A 14 32.64 -0.31 6.48
C GLY A 14 31.17 -0.78 6.43
N VAL A 15 30.38 -0.35 5.43
CA VAL A 15 28.97 -0.76 5.29
C VAL A 15 28.76 -1.78 4.17
N GLY A 16 27.69 -2.56 4.27
CA GLY A 16 27.25 -3.44 3.19
C GLY A 16 26.51 -2.67 2.08
N LYS A 17 26.45 -3.25 0.87
CA LYS A 17 25.74 -2.65 -0.29
C LYS A 17 24.31 -2.24 0.02
N LYS A 18 23.60 -3.05 0.82
CA LYS A 18 22.20 -2.82 1.18
C LYS A 18 22.08 -1.58 2.06
N ASP A 19 22.90 -1.48 3.09
CA ASP A 19 22.87 -0.37 4.03
C ASP A 19 23.31 0.94 3.36
N ALA A 20 24.32 0.88 2.49
CA ALA A 20 24.70 2.00 1.65
C ALA A 20 23.52 2.50 0.79
N ARG A 21 22.75 1.56 0.20
CA ARG A 21 21.57 1.92 -0.60
C ARG A 21 20.46 2.54 0.23
N GLU A 22 20.13 1.99 1.40
CA GLU A 22 19.10 2.59 2.26
C GLU A 22 19.53 3.94 2.82
N PHE A 23 20.81 4.12 3.16
CA PHE A 23 21.36 5.41 3.55
C PHE A 23 21.19 6.45 2.44
N VAL A 24 21.62 6.12 1.21
CA VAL A 24 21.51 7.01 0.04
C VAL A 24 20.06 7.37 -0.25
N ARG A 25 19.12 6.42 -0.13
CA ARG A 25 17.68 6.69 -0.28
C ARG A 25 17.17 7.63 0.80
N GLY A 26 17.50 7.37 2.07
CA GLY A 26 17.11 8.24 3.18
C GLY A 26 17.72 9.64 3.09
N LEU A 27 18.94 9.76 2.55
CA LEU A 27 19.58 11.04 2.29
C LEU A 27 18.87 11.79 1.16
N ALA A 28 18.53 11.11 0.07
CA ALA A 28 17.74 11.68 -1.02
C ALA A 28 16.38 12.19 -0.53
N GLU A 29 15.67 11.43 0.30
CA GLU A 29 14.38 11.82 0.91
C GLU A 29 14.46 13.10 1.74
N ARG A 30 15.61 13.34 2.39
CA ARG A 30 15.81 14.49 3.27
C ARG A 30 16.29 15.73 2.55
N GLN A 31 17.06 15.57 1.46
CA GLN A 31 17.78 16.66 0.83
C GLN A 31 17.22 17.07 -0.53
N CYS A 32 16.56 16.15 -1.26
CA CYS A 32 16.00 16.46 -2.58
C CYS A 32 14.56 16.96 -2.46
N SER A 33 14.21 17.95 -3.28
CA SER A 33 12.86 18.53 -3.28
C SER A 33 11.88 17.73 -4.16
N SER A 34 12.35 17.24 -5.31
CA SER A 34 11.59 16.46 -6.29
C SER A 34 12.16 15.05 -6.41
N LEU A 35 11.60 14.11 -5.63
CA LEU A 35 12.04 12.71 -5.61
C LEU A 35 11.81 11.99 -6.95
N GLU A 36 10.79 12.37 -7.71
CA GLU A 36 10.57 11.85 -9.07
C GLU A 36 11.65 12.27 -10.08
N ALA A 37 12.31 13.42 -9.84
CA ALA A 37 13.43 13.90 -10.62
C ALA A 37 14.79 13.48 -10.02
N THR A 38 14.79 12.80 -8.88
CA THR A 38 16.01 12.33 -8.22
C THR A 38 16.48 11.00 -8.80
N ARG A 39 17.79 10.91 -9.02
CA ARG A 39 18.48 9.67 -9.38
C ARG A 39 19.73 9.52 -8.52
N PHE A 40 20.14 8.29 -8.29
CA PHE A 40 21.36 8.02 -7.53
C PHE A 40 22.17 6.88 -8.14
N ARG A 41 23.46 6.86 -7.81
CA ARG A 41 24.39 5.79 -8.17
C ARG A 41 25.23 5.44 -6.97
N ILE A 42 25.54 4.15 -6.81
CA ILE A 42 26.40 3.64 -5.76
C ILE A 42 27.41 2.70 -6.39
N GLU A 43 28.69 2.93 -6.14
CA GLU A 43 29.81 2.16 -6.67
C GLU A 43 30.71 1.69 -5.52
N ARG A 44 31.24 0.46 -5.61
CA ARG A 44 32.21 -0.02 -4.62
C ARG A 44 33.58 0.53 -4.98
N ASP A 45 34.17 1.29 -4.08
CA ASP A 45 35.60 1.57 -4.08
C ASP A 45 36.32 0.43 -3.36
N LYS A 46 37.18 -0.27 -4.08
CA LYS A 46 37.95 -1.39 -3.53
C LYS A 46 39.20 -0.92 -2.82
N GLU A 47 39.74 0.24 -3.19
CA GLU A 47 40.97 0.78 -2.62
C GLU A 47 40.70 1.39 -1.25
N ALA A 48 39.61 2.14 -1.13
CA ALA A 48 39.16 2.75 0.13
C ALA A 48 38.27 1.84 0.99
N ASP A 49 38.00 0.61 0.55
CA ASP A 49 37.05 -0.33 1.18
C ASP A 49 35.67 0.30 1.51
N ALA A 50 35.19 1.19 0.64
CA ALA A 50 34.04 2.04 0.88
C ALA A 50 33.04 2.01 -0.29
N TYR A 51 31.79 2.40 -0.04
CA TYR A 51 30.84 2.69 -1.12
C TYR A 51 30.83 4.17 -1.43
N LEU A 52 31.18 4.52 -2.67
CA LEU A 52 30.98 5.85 -3.21
C LEU A 52 29.55 6.00 -3.68
N TYR A 53 28.96 7.16 -3.44
CA TYR A 53 27.61 7.45 -3.89
C TYR A 53 27.52 8.83 -4.53
N GLU A 54 26.58 8.94 -5.46
CA GLU A 54 26.19 10.17 -6.12
C GLU A 54 24.66 10.25 -6.11
N ILE A 55 24.12 11.40 -5.73
CA ILE A 55 22.70 11.74 -5.80
C ILE A 55 22.59 13.00 -6.66
N GLN A 56 21.67 12.98 -7.63
CA GLN A 56 21.36 14.11 -8.48
C GLN A 56 19.86 14.39 -8.50
N GLU A 57 19.48 15.66 -8.43
CA GLU A 57 18.11 16.13 -8.68
C GLU A 57 18.05 16.87 -10.03
N GLY A 58 17.11 16.50 -10.90
CA GLY A 58 16.92 17.13 -12.22
C GLY A 58 17.98 16.80 -13.28
N GLY A 59 19.03 16.04 -12.91
CA GLY A 59 20.10 15.56 -13.78
C GLY A 59 19.92 14.11 -14.27
N GLY A 60 20.79 13.68 -15.18
CA GLY A 60 20.63 12.38 -15.87
C GLY A 60 21.89 11.53 -16.03
N ASP A 61 23.06 12.15 -16.19
CA ASP A 61 24.31 11.43 -16.42
C ASP A 61 25.15 11.37 -15.15
N ALA A 62 25.60 10.16 -14.81
CA ALA A 62 26.45 9.92 -13.65
C ALA A 62 27.83 10.58 -13.83
N ARG A 63 28.34 11.20 -12.77
CA ARG A 63 29.67 11.81 -12.71
C ARG A 63 30.58 11.10 -11.73
N LEU A 64 30.06 10.18 -10.92
CA LEU A 64 30.77 9.52 -9.82
C LEU A 64 32.15 8.95 -10.22
N THR A 65 32.26 8.32 -11.38
CA THR A 65 33.54 7.76 -11.86
C THR A 65 34.56 8.86 -12.17
N ALA A 66 34.14 9.92 -12.87
CA ALA A 66 35.00 11.06 -13.19
C ALA A 66 35.40 11.83 -11.92
N ILE A 67 34.47 11.97 -10.97
CA ILE A 67 34.72 12.58 -9.66
C ILE A 67 35.77 11.77 -8.89
N ARG A 68 35.63 10.43 -8.83
CA ARG A 68 36.63 9.56 -8.18
C ARG A 68 38.01 9.71 -8.81
N GLU A 69 38.11 9.63 -10.14
CA GLU A 69 39.38 9.76 -10.86
C GLU A 69 40.03 11.12 -10.62
N ALA A 70 39.24 12.19 -10.62
CA ALA A 70 39.74 13.53 -10.39
C ALA A 70 40.16 13.78 -8.94
N LEU A 71 39.42 13.24 -7.95
CA LEU A 71 39.78 13.32 -6.53
C LEU A 71 41.05 12.53 -6.18
N GLY A 72 41.37 11.48 -6.95
CA GLY A 72 42.66 10.78 -6.81
C GLY A 72 43.87 11.63 -7.19
N THR A 73 43.66 12.72 -7.92
CA THR A 73 44.72 13.62 -8.40
C THR A 73 44.64 15.03 -7.80
N ASN A 74 43.44 15.46 -7.38
CA ASN A 74 43.16 16.80 -6.87
C ASN A 74 42.38 16.69 -5.56
N GLU A 75 42.66 17.57 -4.59
CA GLU A 75 41.92 17.58 -3.31
C GLU A 75 40.54 18.25 -3.43
N ARG A 76 40.34 19.08 -4.46
CA ARG A 76 39.13 19.89 -4.71
C ARG A 76 38.79 19.86 -6.19
N ILE A 77 37.52 19.63 -6.52
CA ILE A 77 37.01 19.71 -7.90
C ILE A 77 35.63 20.39 -7.94
N GLY A 78 35.22 20.85 -9.12
CA GLY A 78 33.93 21.51 -9.32
C GLY A 78 33.04 20.73 -10.27
N VAL A 79 31.72 20.81 -10.07
CA VAL A 79 30.71 20.25 -10.97
C VAL A 79 29.67 21.31 -11.26
N ALA A 80 29.40 21.58 -12.53
CA ALA A 80 28.39 22.56 -12.91
C ALA A 80 26.97 22.09 -12.50
N LEU A 81 26.23 23.00 -11.87
CA LEU A 81 24.81 22.86 -11.54
C LEU A 81 23.97 23.79 -12.43
N ALA A 82 22.66 23.66 -12.37
CA ALA A 82 21.73 24.52 -13.10
C ALA A 82 21.77 26.00 -12.63
N ASP A 83 22.06 26.23 -11.35
CA ASP A 83 22.08 27.56 -10.71
C ASP A 83 23.34 27.74 -9.84
N GLY A 84 24.50 27.49 -10.44
CA GLY A 84 25.80 27.60 -9.79
C GLY A 84 26.67 26.37 -10.02
N TRP A 85 27.45 25.99 -8.99
CA TRP A 85 28.32 24.82 -9.05
C TRP A 85 28.42 24.12 -7.70
N ALA A 86 28.76 22.84 -7.75
CA ALA A 86 29.04 22.00 -6.60
C ALA A 86 30.55 21.79 -6.49
N GLU A 87 31.12 22.21 -5.37
CA GLU A 87 32.46 21.85 -4.97
C GLU A 87 32.44 20.45 -4.33
N VAL A 88 33.28 19.55 -4.81
CA VAL A 88 33.50 18.23 -4.21
C VAL A 88 34.91 18.19 -3.64
N LEU A 89 34.99 17.87 -2.36
CA LEU A 89 36.21 17.86 -1.57
C LEU A 89 36.45 16.47 -1.00
N ASN A 90 37.72 16.16 -0.73
CA ASN A 90 38.13 15.00 0.04
C ASN A 90 39.01 15.47 1.21
N GLU A 91 38.44 15.57 2.40
CA GLU A 91 39.18 15.86 3.65
C GLU A 91 39.24 14.59 4.49
N ASP A 92 40.45 14.19 4.89
CA ASP A 92 40.69 13.04 5.77
C ASP A 92 40.03 11.72 5.31
N GLY A 93 39.83 11.57 4.00
CA GLY A 93 39.19 10.39 3.41
C GLY A 93 37.67 10.44 3.41
N GLU A 94 37.05 11.56 3.80
CA GLU A 94 35.62 11.82 3.68
C GLU A 94 35.33 12.72 2.49
N ILE A 95 34.39 12.28 1.64
CA ILE A 95 33.95 13.05 0.48
C ILE A 95 32.64 13.76 0.82
N TYR A 96 32.60 15.07 0.60
CA TYR A 96 31.41 15.90 0.79
C TYR A 96 31.28 16.91 -0.35
N THR A 97 30.09 17.51 -0.43
CA THR A 97 29.73 18.46 -1.48
C THR A 97 29.24 19.76 -0.89
N ILE A 98 29.74 20.89 -1.41
CA ILE A 98 29.32 22.24 -1.03
C ILE A 98 28.77 22.94 -2.28
N VAL A 99 27.59 23.55 -2.16
CA VAL A 99 26.95 24.25 -3.29
C VAL A 99 27.25 25.73 -3.22
N HIS A 100 27.76 26.28 -4.32
CA HIS A 100 28.10 27.68 -4.51
C HIS A 100 27.25 28.28 -5.63
N ARG A 101 26.83 29.54 -5.43
CA ARG A 101 26.07 30.31 -6.45
C ARG A 101 26.92 31.31 -7.22
N GLU A 102 28.12 31.57 -6.72
CA GLU A 102 29.09 32.47 -7.36
C GLU A 102 29.89 31.71 -8.41
N ASP A 103 30.61 32.44 -9.27
CA ASP A 103 31.48 31.81 -10.27
C ASP A 103 32.57 30.98 -9.58
N PRO A 104 32.98 29.83 -10.15
CA PRO A 104 34.02 29.00 -9.57
C PRO A 104 35.36 29.74 -9.55
N ASP A 105 36.14 29.53 -8.48
CA ASP A 105 37.52 30.03 -8.41
C ASP A 105 38.35 29.45 -9.56
N ASP A 106 39.32 30.22 -10.07
CA ASP A 106 40.25 29.79 -11.13
C ASP A 106 41.08 28.54 -10.75
N SER A 107 41.11 28.17 -9.46
CA SER A 107 41.81 26.99 -8.94
C SER A 107 41.00 25.69 -9.05
N VAL A 108 39.72 25.76 -9.40
CA VAL A 108 38.81 24.61 -9.39
C VAL A 108 38.77 23.93 -10.76
N VAL A 109 39.13 22.64 -10.79
CA VAL A 109 39.00 21.82 -11.99
C VAL A 109 37.53 21.41 -12.16
N MET A 110 36.89 21.92 -13.22
CA MET A 110 35.50 21.59 -13.53
C MET A 110 35.40 20.21 -14.20
N ILE A 111 34.56 19.35 -13.66
CA ILE A 111 34.29 18.00 -14.15
C ILE A 111 33.03 17.99 -14.99
N GLU A 112 33.19 17.53 -16.23
CA GLU A 112 32.07 17.29 -17.13
C GLU A 112 31.47 15.90 -16.91
N ALA A 113 30.19 15.77 -17.27
CA ALA A 113 29.54 14.47 -17.26
C ALA A 113 30.14 13.55 -18.33
N GLN A 114 30.55 12.35 -17.92
CA GLN A 114 30.87 11.29 -18.86
C GLN A 114 29.58 10.62 -19.36
N LYS A 115 29.60 10.19 -20.64
CA LYS A 115 28.52 9.43 -21.31
C LYS A 115 28.08 8.18 -20.51
N PRO A 116 26.86 7.66 -20.74
CA PRO A 116 25.93 7.30 -19.68
C PRO A 116 26.31 6.01 -18.95
N GLY A 117 26.58 6.14 -17.65
CA GLY A 117 26.36 5.06 -16.69
C GLY A 117 25.02 5.30 -16.01
N GLY A 118 24.08 4.36 -16.17
CA GLY A 118 22.69 4.53 -15.74
C GLY A 118 22.57 4.79 -14.25
N MET A 119 22.22 6.02 -13.87
CA MET A 119 21.77 6.30 -12.52
C MET A 119 20.44 5.58 -12.27
N GLU A 120 20.30 4.99 -11.10
CA GLU A 120 19.06 4.37 -10.66
C GLU A 120 18.06 5.49 -10.34
N PRO A 121 16.84 5.48 -10.94
CA PRO A 121 15.83 6.44 -10.54
C PRO A 121 15.45 6.19 -9.08
N TYR A 122 15.21 7.25 -8.31
CA TYR A 122 14.65 7.11 -6.99
C TYR A 122 13.24 6.52 -7.12
N GLN A 123 13.08 5.28 -6.66
CA GLN A 123 11.78 4.66 -6.49
C GLN A 123 11.42 4.83 -5.01
N GLY A 124 10.48 5.73 -4.73
CA GLY A 124 9.86 5.78 -3.41
C GLY A 124 9.25 4.43 -3.04
N ASP A 125 8.89 4.25 -1.78
CA ASP A 125 8.32 3.02 -1.22
C ASP A 125 6.92 2.63 -1.77
N GLY A 126 6.62 2.97 -3.04
CA GLY A 126 5.49 2.47 -3.80
C GLY A 126 5.40 0.94 -3.88
N ARG A 127 6.48 0.20 -3.58
CA ARG A 127 6.43 -1.26 -3.37
C ARG A 127 5.66 -1.64 -2.10
N ALA A 128 5.75 -0.85 -1.03
CA ALA A 128 4.94 -1.04 0.17
C ALA A 128 3.47 -0.77 -0.18
N LEU A 129 3.15 0.36 -0.82
CA LEU A 129 1.78 0.67 -1.29
C LEU A 129 1.22 -0.39 -2.26
N ARG A 130 2.02 -0.91 -3.20
CA ARG A 130 1.62 -2.03 -4.08
C ARG A 130 1.39 -3.33 -3.32
N LYS A 131 2.22 -3.65 -2.32
CA LYS A 131 2.02 -4.84 -1.48
C LYS A 131 0.73 -4.73 -0.66
N THR A 132 0.48 -3.58 -0.05
CA THR A 132 -0.76 -3.34 0.70
C THR A 132 -1.98 -3.36 -0.23
N GLY A 133 -1.88 -2.74 -1.41
CA GLY A 133 -2.95 -2.76 -2.42
C GLY A 133 -3.29 -4.17 -2.92
N ASN A 134 -2.29 -5.00 -3.20
CA ASN A 134 -2.51 -6.40 -3.60
C ASN A 134 -3.11 -7.25 -2.47
N ALA A 135 -2.70 -7.02 -1.21
CA ALA A 135 -3.26 -7.73 -0.06
C ALA A 135 -4.75 -7.39 0.15
N VAL A 136 -5.12 -6.11 0.01
CA VAL A 136 -6.52 -5.67 0.09
C VAL A 136 -7.37 -6.27 -1.03
N LEU A 137 -6.85 -6.30 -2.26
CA LEU A 137 -7.54 -6.94 -3.39
C LEU A 137 -7.72 -8.45 -3.21
N ALA A 138 -6.72 -9.16 -2.68
CA ALA A 138 -6.81 -10.60 -2.40
C ALA A 138 -7.85 -10.91 -1.32
N ILE A 139 -7.90 -10.13 -0.24
CA ILE A 139 -8.90 -10.31 0.82
C ILE A 139 -10.31 -9.96 0.31
N GLY A 140 -10.45 -8.85 -0.43
CA GLY A 140 -11.73 -8.42 -0.99
C GLY A 140 -12.32 -9.41 -2.00
N SER A 141 -11.47 -10.04 -2.83
CA SER A 141 -11.91 -11.06 -3.80
C SER A 141 -12.38 -12.37 -3.15
N ILE A 142 -11.74 -12.80 -2.06
CA ILE A 142 -12.21 -13.97 -1.27
C ILE A 142 -13.59 -13.69 -0.66
N GLY A 143 -13.79 -12.50 -0.09
CA GLY A 143 -15.10 -12.10 0.46
C GLY A 143 -16.19 -12.04 -0.61
N PHE A 144 -15.89 -11.48 -1.78
CA PHE A 144 -16.83 -11.41 -2.90
C PHE A 144 -17.19 -12.80 -3.46
N VAL A 145 -16.23 -13.70 -3.64
CA VAL A 145 -16.49 -15.08 -4.10
C VAL A 145 -17.29 -15.86 -3.06
N GLY A 146 -17.02 -15.70 -1.77
CA GLY A 146 -17.81 -16.32 -0.70
C GLY A 146 -19.25 -15.84 -0.68
N ALA A 147 -19.48 -14.53 -0.84
CA ALA A 147 -20.83 -13.96 -0.93
C ALA A 147 -21.57 -14.43 -2.19
N LEU A 148 -20.89 -14.52 -3.34
CA LEU A 148 -21.46 -15.04 -4.58
C LEU A 148 -21.83 -16.52 -4.43
N ALA A 149 -20.97 -17.32 -3.81
CA ALA A 149 -21.24 -18.73 -3.54
C ALA A 149 -22.46 -18.90 -2.61
N ALA A 150 -22.54 -18.13 -1.51
CA ALA A 150 -23.69 -18.14 -0.61
C ALA A 150 -24.99 -17.71 -1.33
N TYR A 151 -24.94 -16.69 -2.19
CA TYR A 151 -26.08 -16.27 -3.01
C TYR A 151 -26.51 -17.36 -4.00
N THR A 152 -25.58 -18.00 -4.70
CA THR A 152 -25.92 -19.08 -5.62
C THR A 152 -26.49 -20.29 -4.90
N LEU A 153 -25.98 -20.63 -3.71
CA LEU A 153 -26.51 -21.73 -2.90
C LEU A 153 -27.92 -21.42 -2.38
N THR A 154 -28.20 -20.18 -1.99
CA THR A 154 -29.56 -19.80 -1.54
C THR A 154 -30.54 -19.64 -2.70
N ALA A 155 -30.08 -19.15 -3.86
CA ALA A 155 -30.91 -19.00 -5.06
C ALA A 155 -31.19 -20.35 -5.76
N THR A 156 -30.31 -21.35 -5.63
CA THR A 156 -30.48 -22.69 -6.22
C THR A 156 -30.89 -23.75 -5.21
N ALA A 157 -30.97 -23.41 -3.92
CA ALA A 157 -31.56 -24.30 -2.92
C ALA A 157 -32.99 -24.65 -3.36
N PRO A 158 -33.35 -25.93 -3.44
CA PRO A 158 -34.71 -26.33 -3.73
C PRO A 158 -35.58 -25.78 -2.61
N MET A 159 -36.38 -24.75 -2.91
CA MET A 159 -37.48 -24.39 -2.03
C MET A 159 -38.27 -25.68 -1.82
N PRO A 160 -38.53 -26.10 -0.57
CA PRO A 160 -39.42 -27.22 -0.34
C PRO A 160 -40.68 -26.91 -1.12
N LYS A 161 -41.03 -27.77 -2.09
CA LYS A 161 -42.33 -27.68 -2.73
C LYS A 161 -43.31 -27.84 -1.58
N VAL A 162 -43.86 -26.73 -1.11
CA VAL A 162 -45.10 -26.75 -0.37
C VAL A 162 -46.08 -27.30 -1.39
N SER A 163 -46.31 -28.61 -1.35
CA SER A 163 -47.34 -29.25 -2.13
C SER A 163 -48.65 -28.60 -1.73
N ALA A 164 -49.11 -27.64 -2.53
CA ALA A 164 -50.42 -27.00 -2.41
C ALA A 164 -51.56 -27.98 -2.81
N ASP A 165 -51.38 -29.26 -2.53
CA ASP A 165 -52.29 -30.36 -2.89
C ASP A 165 -52.89 -31.06 -1.66
N GLN A 166 -52.65 -30.49 -0.48
CA GLN A 166 -53.52 -30.66 0.68
C GLN A 166 -54.09 -29.29 1.04
N SER A 167 -55.01 -28.79 0.22
CA SER A 167 -56.02 -27.90 0.76
C SER A 167 -56.87 -28.73 1.72
N VAL A 168 -56.40 -28.89 2.95
CA VAL A 168 -57.27 -29.27 4.05
C VAL A 168 -58.29 -28.13 4.12
N PRO A 169 -59.56 -28.35 3.75
CA PRO A 169 -60.56 -27.30 3.87
C PRO A 169 -60.50 -26.81 5.31
N LEU A 170 -60.36 -25.49 5.49
CA LEU A 170 -60.38 -24.90 6.82
C LEU A 170 -61.67 -25.39 7.50
N PRO A 171 -61.58 -26.03 8.68
CA PRO A 171 -62.72 -26.64 9.36
C PRO A 171 -63.53 -25.53 10.05
N ILE A 172 -64.04 -24.59 9.26
CA ILE A 172 -64.73 -23.39 9.72
C ILE A 172 -65.95 -23.81 10.56
N GLU A 173 -66.64 -24.88 10.19
CA GLU A 173 -67.77 -25.42 10.94
C GLU A 173 -67.36 -25.94 12.33
N ALA A 174 -66.25 -26.69 12.42
CA ALA A 174 -65.77 -27.19 13.71
C ALA A 174 -65.26 -26.06 14.63
N LEU A 175 -64.59 -25.06 14.06
CA LEU A 175 -64.17 -23.87 14.80
C LEU A 175 -65.37 -23.05 15.30
N THR A 176 -66.41 -22.91 14.48
CA THR A 176 -67.64 -22.18 14.84
C THR A 176 -68.40 -22.90 15.96
N GLN A 177 -68.49 -24.23 15.88
CA GLN A 177 -69.15 -25.03 16.91
C GLN A 177 -68.43 -24.97 18.27
N GLU A 178 -67.10 -24.91 18.28
CA GLU A 178 -66.32 -24.70 19.50
C GLU A 178 -66.49 -23.27 20.02
N GLN A 179 -66.53 -22.26 19.14
CA GLN A 179 -66.78 -20.87 19.53
C GLN A 179 -68.16 -20.65 20.18
N GLU A 180 -69.20 -21.32 19.70
CA GLU A 180 -70.55 -21.26 20.29
C GLU A 180 -70.63 -21.86 21.69
N GLN A 181 -69.68 -22.74 22.05
CA GLN A 181 -69.63 -23.40 23.36
C GLN A 181 -68.81 -22.63 24.41
N LEU A 182 -68.13 -21.55 24.02
CA LEU A 182 -67.30 -20.75 24.93
C LEU A 182 -68.15 -19.84 25.83
N GLY A 183 -67.78 -19.77 27.11
CA GLY A 183 -68.31 -18.76 28.03
C GLY A 183 -67.83 -17.34 27.69
N HIS A 184 -68.50 -16.32 28.24
CA HIS A 184 -68.19 -14.90 27.98
C HIS A 184 -66.77 -14.44 28.33
N SER A 185 -66.02 -15.22 29.10
CA SER A 185 -64.63 -14.96 29.48
C SER A 185 -63.64 -15.99 28.93
N GLU A 186 -64.05 -16.80 27.95
CA GLU A 186 -63.24 -17.88 27.38
C GLU A 186 -62.86 -17.61 25.93
N TYR A 187 -61.66 -18.02 25.53
CA TYR A 187 -61.18 -17.91 24.15
C TYR A 187 -60.36 -19.15 23.75
N ILE A 188 -60.37 -19.46 22.45
CA ILE A 188 -59.58 -20.58 21.91
C ILE A 188 -58.12 -20.13 21.80
N LYS A 189 -57.25 -20.71 22.62
CA LYS A 189 -55.80 -20.45 22.58
C LYS A 189 -55.10 -21.25 21.48
N LYS A 190 -55.60 -22.46 21.21
CA LYS A 190 -55.01 -23.39 20.25
C LYS A 190 -56.11 -24.28 19.67
N PHE A 191 -56.09 -24.52 18.36
CA PHE A 191 -57.03 -25.38 17.67
C PHE A 191 -56.27 -26.29 16.72
N GLU A 192 -56.28 -27.60 16.99
CA GLU A 192 -55.47 -28.58 16.26
C GLU A 192 -56.27 -29.85 15.95
N PHE A 193 -55.88 -30.55 14.89
CA PHE A 193 -56.43 -31.84 14.51
C PHE A 193 -55.52 -32.95 15.04
N ASP A 194 -56.02 -33.79 15.94
CA ASP A 194 -55.24 -34.87 16.58
C ASP A 194 -55.12 -36.14 15.71
N GLY A 195 -55.77 -36.14 14.54
CA GLY A 195 -55.84 -37.28 13.62
C GLY A 195 -57.22 -37.97 13.60
N ALA A 196 -58.09 -37.73 14.58
CA ALA A 196 -59.45 -38.27 14.64
C ALA A 196 -60.52 -37.18 14.82
N ARG A 197 -60.20 -36.09 15.52
CA ARG A 197 -61.11 -34.96 15.76
C ARG A 197 -60.34 -33.64 15.90
N TYR A 198 -61.06 -32.55 15.81
CA TYR A 198 -60.54 -31.24 16.18
C TYR A 198 -60.65 -31.06 17.69
N GLU A 199 -59.59 -30.57 18.32
CA GLU A 199 -59.55 -30.27 19.75
C GLU A 199 -59.16 -28.81 19.96
N ALA A 200 -59.95 -28.12 20.79
CA ALA A 200 -59.70 -26.73 21.19
C ALA A 200 -59.09 -26.69 22.59
N THR A 201 -57.97 -25.98 22.74
CA THR A 201 -57.46 -25.60 24.06
C THR A 201 -58.05 -24.25 24.44
N ILE A 202 -58.89 -24.23 25.48
CA ILE A 202 -59.57 -23.03 25.96
C ILE A 202 -58.69 -22.31 26.99
N GLY A 203 -58.53 -21.01 26.82
CA GLY A 203 -58.00 -20.10 27.83
C GLY A 203 -59.12 -19.27 28.44
N THR A 204 -58.99 -18.91 29.71
CA THR A 204 -59.88 -17.96 30.38
C THR A 204 -59.17 -16.61 30.52
N VAL A 205 -59.91 -15.53 30.29
CA VAL A 205 -59.50 -14.18 30.66
C VAL A 205 -59.71 -14.07 32.17
N SER A 206 -58.61 -14.13 32.93
CA SER A 206 -58.64 -13.82 34.35
C SER A 206 -58.76 -12.31 34.52
N ASP A 207 -59.88 -11.83 35.06
CA ASP A 207 -60.00 -10.47 35.57
C ASP A 207 -59.12 -10.34 36.83
N GLU A 208 -57.82 -10.10 36.62
CA GLU A 208 -56.96 -9.53 37.65
C GLU A 208 -57.16 -8.02 37.65
N SER A 209 -58.18 -7.58 38.38
CA SER A 209 -58.31 -6.22 38.93
C SER A 209 -57.99 -6.23 40.41
#